data_AF-A0A2T2UQI8-F1
#
_entry.id   AF-A0A2T2UQI8-F1
#
_cell.length_a   1.000
_cell.length_b   1.000
_cell.length_c   1.000
_cell.angle_alpha   90.00
_cell.angle_beta   90.00
_cell.angle_gamma   90.00
#
_symmetry.space_group_name_H-M   'P 1'
#
loop_
_entity.id
_entity.type
_entity.pdbx_description
1 polymer ?
#
loop_
_entity_poly.entity_id
_entity_poly.type
_entity_poly.pdbx_seq_one_letter_code
_entity_poly.pdbx_strand_id
1 'polypeptide(L)' 'DKIQKTYEFSDFREAIGFIVRLSFYAEEMNHHPELENVYNTVSIALTTHDAGGKVTEMDVELASTIEDLA' A
#
# COMPACT_ATOMS: atom_id res chain seq x y z
N ASP A 1 1.99 2.13 15.68
CA ASP A 1 3.17 1.92 14.81
C ASP A 1 2.73 1.70 13.39
N LYS A 2 3.53 2.13 12.41
CA LYS A 2 3.24 1.94 10.98
C LYS A 2 4.54 1.68 10.23
N ILE A 3 4.47 0.90 9.16
CA ILE A 3 5.51 0.88 8.12
C ILE A 3 5.03 1.75 6.96
N GLN A 4 5.94 2.47 6.32
CA GLN A 4 5.58 3.41 5.26
C GLN A 4 6.67 3.49 4.20
N LYS A 5 6.25 3.63 2.94
CA LYS A 5 7.14 3.85 1.81
C LYS A 5 6.42 4.67 0.75
N THR A 6 7.21 5.48 0.05
CA THR A 6 6.76 6.28 -1.09
C THR A 6 7.38 5.72 -2.36
N TYR A 7 6.54 5.53 -3.38
CA TYR A 7 6.90 5.04 -4.70
C TYR A 7 6.75 6.17 -5.71
N GLU A 8 7.70 6.29 -6.63
CA GLU A 8 7.68 7.27 -7.71
C GLU A 8 7.63 6.53 -9.05
N PHE A 9 6.66 6.90 -9.89
CA PHE A 9 6.42 6.30 -11.20
C PHE A 9 6.76 7.30 -12.32
N SER A 10 6.68 6.88 -13.59
CA SER A 10 7.02 7.78 -14.70
C SER A 10 5.97 8.86 -14.93
N ASP A 11 4.69 8.52 -14.70
CA ASP A 11 3.56 9.44 -14.87
C ASP A 11 2.36 9.09 -13.96
N PHE A 12 1.32 9.93 -14.01
CA PHE A 12 0.10 9.73 -13.22
C PHE A 12 -0.66 8.44 -13.58
N ARG A 13 -0.60 7.99 -14.84
CA ARG A 13 -1.34 6.78 -15.27
C ARG A 13 -0.69 5.53 -14.70
N GLU A 14 0.64 5.49 -14.65
CA GLU A 14 1.38 4.41 -13.99
C GLU A 14 1.07 4.36 -12.49
N ALA A 15 1.09 5.52 -11.80
CA ALA A 15 0.73 5.61 -10.39
C ALA A 15 -0.70 5.08 -10.12
N ILE A 16 -1.70 5.51 -10.90
CA ILE A 16 -3.07 4.99 -10.77
C ILE A 16 -3.16 3.50 -11.11
N GLY A 17 -2.45 3.03 -12.14
CA GLY A 17 -2.41 1.62 -12.51
C GLY A 17 -1.82 0.72 -11.42
N PHE A 18 -0.81 1.21 -10.70
CA PHE A 18 -0.30 0.58 -9.49
C PHE A 18 -1.35 0.52 -8.37
N ILE A 19 -2.03 1.63 -8.08
CA ILE A 19 -3.08 1.69 -7.04
C ILE A 19 -4.23 0.73 -7.34
N VAL A 20 -4.67 0.66 -8.60
CA VAL A 20 -5.75 -0.26 -9.02
C VAL A 20 -5.32 -1.71 -8.79
N ARG A 21 -4.10 -2.10 -9.17
CA ARG A 21 -3.60 -3.46 -8.92
C ARG A 21 -3.54 -3.76 -7.42
N LEU A 22 -3.02 -2.84 -6.62
CA LEU A 22 -2.96 -2.96 -5.16
C LEU A 22 -4.34 -3.18 -4.53
N SER A 23 -5.39 -2.51 -5.04
CA SER A 23 -6.74 -2.65 -4.47
C SER A 23 -7.28 -4.08 -4.48
N PHE A 24 -6.92 -4.91 -5.47
CA PHE A 24 -7.36 -6.29 -5.53
C PHE A 24 -6.77 -7.13 -4.38
N TYR A 25 -5.47 -6.95 -4.11
CA TYR A 25 -4.78 -7.66 -3.04
C TYR A 25 -5.22 -7.17 -1.66
N ALA A 26 -5.40 -5.86 -1.48
CA ALA A 26 -5.91 -5.29 -0.23
C ALA A 26 -7.30 -5.84 0.12
N GLU A 27 -8.19 -5.96 -0.87
CA GLU A 27 -9.52 -6.56 -0.68
C GLU A 27 -9.45 -8.08 -0.43
N GLU A 28 -8.62 -8.83 -1.17
CA GLU A 28 -8.45 -10.27 -0.96
C GLU A 28 -7.92 -10.60 0.44
N MET A 29 -6.99 -9.80 0.95
CA MET A 29 -6.45 -9.92 2.30
C MET A 29 -7.37 -9.36 3.38
N ASN A 30 -8.43 -8.63 3.00
CA ASN A 30 -9.24 -7.80 3.90
C ASN A 30 -8.36 -6.93 4.80
N HIS A 31 -7.35 -6.30 4.21
CA HIS A 31 -6.35 -5.47 4.88
C HIS A 31 -6.00 -4.26 4.02
N HIS A 32 -6.32 -3.06 4.50
CA HIS A 32 -6.31 -1.86 3.66
C HIS A 32 -5.17 -0.91 4.03
N PRO A 33 -4.43 -0.38 3.04
CA PRO A 33 -3.43 0.65 3.29
C PRO A 33 -4.05 2.02 3.56
N GLU A 34 -3.32 2.85 4.29
CA GLU A 34 -3.45 4.31 4.15
C GLU A 34 -2.69 4.74 2.89
N LEU A 35 -3.36 5.48 2.00
CA LEU A 35 -2.84 5.78 0.67
C LEU A 35 -2.98 7.27 0.35
N GLU A 36 -1.89 7.89 -0.10
CA GLU A 36 -1.87 9.24 -0.66
C GLU A 36 -1.23 9.20 -2.06
N ASN A 37 -1.88 9.80 -3.05
CA ASN A 37 -1.35 9.93 -4.40
C ASN A 37 -1.27 11.40 -4.84
N VAL A 38 -0.08 11.81 -5.28
CA VAL A 38 0.19 13.14 -5.84
C VAL A 38 0.96 12.97 -7.15
N TYR A 39 0.28 13.23 -8.27
CA TYR A 39 0.84 13.02 -9.61
C TYR A 39 1.46 11.62 -9.74
N ASN A 40 2.76 11.50 -10.04
CA ASN A 40 3.45 10.24 -10.24
C ASN A 40 3.92 9.58 -8.93
N THR A 41 3.56 10.13 -7.77
CA THR A 41 4.02 9.63 -6.46
C THR A 41 2.88 9.00 -5.68
N VAL A 42 3.12 7.84 -5.07
CA VAL A 42 2.18 7.13 -4.19
C VAL A 42 2.86 6.83 -2.86
N SER A 43 2.35 7.43 -1.77
CA SER A 43 2.76 7.13 -0.41
C SER A 43 1.80 6.14 0.22
N ILE A 44 2.34 5.05 0.76
CA ILE A 44 1.58 4.00 1.43
C ILE A 44 2.07 3.85 2.86
N ALA A 45 1.13 3.77 3.80
CA ALA A 45 1.39 3.35 5.17
C ALA A 45 0.50 2.15 5.56
N LEU A 46 1.07 1.18 6.27
CA LEU A 46 0.40 -0.03 6.72
C LEU A 46 0.42 -0.13 8.24
N THR A 47 -0.73 -0.47 8.80
CA THR A 47 -0.91 -0.79 10.21
C THR A 47 -2.17 -1.64 10.39
N THR A 48 -2.18 -2.52 11.39
CA THR A 48 -3.37 -3.30 11.71
C THR A 48 -4.19 -2.56 12.76
N HIS A 49 -5.29 -1.95 12.34
CA HIS A 49 -6.17 -1.16 13.22
C HIS A 49 -6.73 -1.98 14.38
N ASP A 50 -7.20 -3.19 14.11
CA ASP A 50 -7.80 -4.09 15.10
C ASP A 50 -6.77 -4.58 16.14
N ALA A 51 -5.48 -4.55 15.80
CA ALA A 51 -4.38 -4.83 16.73
C ALA A 51 -3.97 -3.60 17.57
N GLY A 52 -4.84 -2.57 17.63
CA GLY A 52 -4.56 -1.31 18.32
C GLY A 52 -3.60 -0.40 17.56
N GLY A 53 -3.60 -0.47 16.22
CA GLY A 53 -2.71 0.31 15.36
C GLY A 53 -1.24 -0.09 15.49
N LYS A 54 -1.00 -1.41 15.57
CA LYS A 54 0.35 -2.00 15.60
C LYS A 54 0.64 -2.69 14.29
N VAL A 55 1.93 -2.76 13.96
CA VAL A 55 2.42 -3.55 12.83
C VAL A 55 2.27 -5.03 13.18
N THR A 56 1.64 -5.78 12.28
CA THR A 56 1.51 -7.24 12.35
C THR A 56 2.06 -7.90 11.09
N GLU A 57 1.95 -9.23 11.01
CA GLU A 57 2.33 -10.00 9.83
C GLU A 57 1.52 -9.62 8.59
N MET A 58 0.25 -9.24 8.75
CA MET A 58 -0.60 -8.78 7.64
C MET A 58 -0.03 -7.52 6.96
N ASP A 59 0.55 -6.63 7.75
CA ASP A 59 1.24 -5.44 7.23
C ASP A 59 2.49 -5.81 6.44
N VAL A 60 3.24 -6.81 6.90
CA VAL A 60 4.47 -7.28 6.24
C VAL A 60 4.15 -8.03 4.95
N GLU A 61 3.11 -8.88 4.94
CA GLU A 61 2.66 -9.60 3.76
C GLU A 61 2.16 -8.65 2.66
N LEU A 62 1.32 -7.67 3.04
CA LEU A 62 0.83 -6.69 2.09
C LEU A 62 1.98 -5.79 1.59
N ALA A 63 2.94 -5.42 2.46
CA ALA A 63 4.15 -4.70 2.04
C ALA A 63 4.96 -5.48 0.99
N SER A 64 5.14 -6.79 1.18
CA SER A 64 5.83 -7.64 0.20
C SER A 64 5.11 -7.64 -1.15
N THR A 65 3.79 -7.75 -1.13
CA THR A 65 2.97 -7.70 -2.35
C THR A 65 3.09 -6.35 -3.06
N ILE A 66 3.15 -5.25 -2.29
CA ILE A 66 3.34 -3.91 -2.84
C ILE A 66 4.71 -3.77 -3.52
N GLU A 67 5.78 -4.32 -2.93
CA GLU A 67 7.12 -4.30 -3.56
C GLU A 67 7.14 -5.02 -4.91
N ASP A 68 6.40 -6.12 -5.06
CA ASP A 68 6.31 -6.86 -6.33
C ASP A 68 5.48 -6.12 -7.40
N LEU A 69 4.58 -5.22 -6.99
CA LEU A 69 3.71 -4.46 -7.89
C LEU A 69 4.32 -3.16 -8.41
N ALA A 70 5.21 -2.55 -7.63
CA ALA A 70 5.83 -1.26 -7.87
C ALA A 70 6.93 -1.34 -8.95
#